data_AF-A0ABD1KX76-F1
#
_entry.id   AF-A0ABD1KX76-F1
#
_cell.length_a   1.000
_cell.length_b   1.000
_cell.length_c   1.000
_cell.angle_alpha   90.00
_cell.angle_beta   90.00
_cell.angle_gamma   90.00
#
_symmetry.space_group_name_H-M   'P 1'
#
loop_
_entity.id
_entity.type
_entity.pdbx_description
1 polymer ?
#
loop_
_entity_poly.entity_id
_entity_poly.type
_entity_poly.pdbx_seq_one_letter_code
_entity_poly.pdbx_strand_id
1 'polypeptide(L)'
;MSVNLSAYFKNYFSENLRDKLIQATSGEDDNIAPSSRLLQKRREAMEVHNAMRLQKEDFDTTLRALRVRKDELHDKEEKMREYLQRFDNFLKDNEMKRCRAVRKAGRERELTHQKLNDLCVLQKEMKALTQERHHLEVNMKKNAIYPNYLQKVVQASEQFQEARQVMSRYDTLMQTREDLVYTTQQNQDSTENARKQLNRYIEQSNDTLLNYNNTLAQLQSKLDHAREECMIWESRWAHIQNTAAKKTLLLGTIKMATLNLYQSVCKHSRETKEHQLTPEDTPRQLDKIQIFLTDLISIWEEVTRQDAAVTTHRHVFQ
;
A
#
# COMPACT_ATOMS: atom_id res chain seq x y z
N MET A 1 -20.11 90.58 60.03
CA MET A 1 -20.20 91.66 61.03
C MET A 1 -21.34 92.58 60.63
N SER A 2 -22.53 92.40 61.19
CA SER A 2 -23.67 93.26 60.86
C SER A 2 -23.49 94.58 61.61
N VAL A 3 -23.01 95.60 60.92
CA VAL A 3 -23.07 96.98 61.41
C VAL A 3 -24.55 97.26 61.66
N ASN A 4 -24.93 97.50 62.92
CA ASN A 4 -26.31 97.79 63.27
C ASN A 4 -26.61 99.20 62.77
N LEU A 5 -26.96 99.32 61.48
CA LEU A 5 -27.22 100.58 60.79
C LEU A 5 -28.25 101.42 61.55
N SER A 6 -29.20 100.77 62.25
CA SER A 6 -30.19 101.43 63.10
C SER A 6 -29.55 102.20 64.26
N ALA A 7 -28.56 101.64 64.95
CA ALA A 7 -27.85 102.31 66.04
C ALA A 7 -26.95 103.47 65.53
N TYR A 8 -26.31 103.28 64.37
CA TYR A 8 -25.48 104.31 63.74
C TYR A 8 -26.29 105.52 63.29
N PHE A 9 -27.42 105.31 62.59
CA PHE A 9 -28.30 106.41 62.19
C PHE A 9 -28.93 107.09 63.40
N LYS A 10 -29.31 106.35 64.46
CA LYS A 10 -29.81 106.95 65.71
C LYS A 10 -28.79 107.92 66.32
N ASN A 11 -27.53 107.51 66.48
CA ASN A 11 -26.51 108.36 67.08
C ASN A 11 -26.19 109.57 66.19
N TYR A 12 -26.00 109.37 64.89
CA TYR A 12 -25.66 110.45 63.96
C TYR A 12 -26.75 111.53 63.86
N PHE A 13 -28.03 111.13 63.80
CA PHE A 13 -29.13 112.09 63.83
C PHE A 13 -29.29 112.76 65.20
N SER A 14 -29.04 112.04 66.30
CA SER A 14 -29.15 112.60 67.65
C SER A 14 -28.07 113.63 67.96
N GLU A 15 -26.83 113.44 67.49
CA GLU A 15 -25.74 114.41 67.66
C GLU A 15 -25.92 115.63 66.75
N ASN A 16 -26.25 115.45 65.47
CA ASN A 16 -26.49 116.56 64.54
C ASN A 16 -27.74 117.41 64.88
N LEU A 17 -28.79 116.81 65.46
CA LEU A 17 -29.95 117.57 65.98
C LEU A 17 -29.59 118.38 67.23
N ARG A 18 -28.71 117.85 68.09
CA ARG A 18 -28.22 118.56 69.29
C ARG A 18 -27.40 119.79 68.92
N ASP A 19 -26.44 119.64 67.99
CA ASP A 19 -25.56 120.75 67.61
C ASP A 19 -26.33 121.91 66.95
N LYS A 20 -27.39 121.61 66.17
CA LYS A 20 -28.24 122.65 65.56
C LYS A 20 -29.25 123.28 66.53
N LEU A 21 -29.72 122.55 67.54
CA LEU A 21 -30.53 123.12 68.64
C LEU A 21 -29.73 124.14 69.44
N ILE A 22 -28.44 123.88 69.67
CA ILE A 22 -27.53 124.80 70.38
C ILE A 22 -27.28 126.06 69.53
N GLN A 23 -27.13 125.93 68.21
CA GLN A 23 -26.89 127.05 67.30
C GLN A 23 -28.13 127.93 67.05
N ALA A 24 -29.35 127.40 67.24
CA ALA A 24 -30.60 128.16 67.18
C ALA A 24 -30.92 128.95 68.47
N THR A 25 -30.25 128.65 69.59
CA THR A 25 -30.50 129.27 70.91
C THR A 25 -29.52 130.38 71.30
N SER A 26 -28.54 130.73 70.45
CA SER A 26 -27.55 131.78 70.74
C SER A 26 -28.00 133.18 70.28
N GLY A 27 -29.03 133.71 70.92
CA GLY A 27 -29.43 135.12 70.85
C GLY A 27 -29.68 135.64 72.26
N GLU A 28 -28.94 136.68 72.66
CA GLU A 28 -28.95 137.28 73.99
C GLU A 28 -30.36 137.70 74.45
N ASP A 29 -30.76 137.20 75.61
CA ASP A 29 -32.11 137.32 76.19
C ASP A 29 -32.02 138.21 77.44
N ASP A 30 -32.30 139.52 77.32
CA ASP A 30 -32.67 140.35 78.48
C ASP A 30 -33.58 141.53 78.07
N ASN A 31 -34.76 141.57 78.69
CA ASN A 31 -35.80 142.61 78.70
C ASN A 31 -36.73 142.83 77.48
N ILE A 32 -37.64 141.87 77.18
CA ILE A 32 -38.88 142.15 76.41
C ILE A 32 -40.09 141.33 76.93
N ALA A 33 -41.29 141.94 76.90
CA ALA A 33 -42.56 141.52 77.51
C ALA A 33 -43.14 140.15 77.06
N PRO A 34 -44.00 139.48 77.87
CA PRO A 34 -44.46 138.09 77.67
C PRO A 34 -45.15 137.77 76.34
N SER A 35 -45.79 138.75 75.70
CA SER A 35 -46.42 138.60 74.37
C SER A 35 -45.39 138.45 73.23
N SER A 36 -44.16 138.94 73.42
CA SER A 36 -43.06 138.82 72.45
C SER A 36 -42.35 137.46 72.52
N ARG A 37 -42.24 136.85 73.70
CA ARG A 37 -41.67 135.50 73.89
C ARG A 37 -42.45 134.40 73.17
N LEU A 38 -43.78 134.51 73.13
CA LEU A 38 -44.62 133.59 72.36
C LEU A 38 -44.43 133.72 70.85
N LEU A 39 -44.26 134.95 70.35
CA LEU A 39 -43.94 135.22 68.94
C LEU A 39 -42.54 134.75 68.55
N GLN A 40 -41.56 134.91 69.44
CA GLN A 40 -40.20 134.44 69.22
C GLN A 40 -40.09 132.92 69.29
N LYS A 41 -40.74 132.26 70.27
CA LYS A 41 -40.85 130.79 70.29
C LYS A 41 -41.61 130.24 69.08
N ARG A 42 -42.57 130.99 68.53
CA ARG A 42 -43.24 130.64 67.26
C ARG A 42 -42.31 130.84 66.05
N ARG A 43 -41.46 131.85 66.05
CA ARG A 43 -40.44 132.10 65.01
C ARG A 43 -39.34 131.04 65.05
N GLU A 44 -38.80 130.73 66.22
CA GLU A 44 -37.84 129.64 66.45
C GLU A 44 -38.43 128.28 66.05
N ALA A 45 -39.68 127.99 66.42
CA ALA A 45 -40.37 126.78 65.98
C ALA A 45 -40.54 126.74 64.45
N MET A 46 -40.77 127.89 63.81
CA MET A 46 -40.87 128.00 62.35
C MET A 46 -39.52 127.85 61.66
N GLU A 47 -38.44 128.36 62.25
CA GLU A 47 -37.06 128.21 61.77
C GLU A 47 -36.57 126.76 61.93
N VAL A 48 -36.82 126.12 63.07
CA VAL A 48 -36.57 124.70 63.30
C VAL A 48 -37.40 123.84 62.35
N HIS A 49 -38.68 124.18 62.14
CA HIS A 49 -39.54 123.49 61.17
C HIS A 49 -39.01 123.66 59.72
N ASN A 50 -38.56 124.85 59.35
CA ASN A 50 -37.96 125.11 58.03
C ASN A 50 -36.62 124.38 57.86
N ALA A 51 -35.77 124.34 58.88
CA ALA A 51 -34.50 123.60 58.88
C ALA A 51 -34.73 122.07 58.82
N MET A 52 -35.74 121.56 59.52
CA MET A 52 -36.15 120.16 59.48
C MET A 52 -36.74 119.79 58.10
N ARG A 53 -37.49 120.71 57.49
CA ARG A 53 -37.99 120.55 56.11
C ARG A 53 -36.83 120.51 55.11
N LEU A 54 -35.87 121.41 55.21
CA LEU A 54 -34.69 121.43 54.34
C LEU A 54 -33.86 120.13 54.48
N GLN A 55 -33.64 119.67 55.72
CA GLN A 55 -32.93 118.42 55.98
C GLN A 55 -33.71 117.20 55.44
N LYS A 56 -35.05 117.22 55.53
CA LYS A 56 -35.89 116.18 54.93
C LYS A 56 -35.76 116.18 53.41
N GLU A 57 -35.76 117.35 52.78
CA GLU A 57 -35.53 117.51 51.34
C GLU A 57 -34.12 117.03 50.92
N ASP A 58 -33.08 117.34 51.69
CA ASP A 58 -31.70 116.86 51.48
C ASP A 58 -31.57 115.34 51.69
N PHE A 59 -32.26 114.79 52.69
CA PHE A 59 -32.32 113.35 52.89
C PHE A 59 -33.08 112.66 51.75
N ASP A 60 -34.15 113.26 51.26
CA ASP A 60 -34.93 112.75 50.15
C ASP A 60 -34.17 112.86 48.81
N THR A 61 -33.32 113.87 48.61
CA THR A 61 -32.44 113.97 47.43
C THR A 61 -31.31 112.94 47.48
N THR A 62 -30.63 112.79 48.63
CA THR A 62 -29.56 111.79 48.81
C THR A 62 -30.09 110.36 48.73
N LEU A 63 -31.27 110.08 49.31
CA LEU A 63 -31.93 108.78 49.21
C LEU A 63 -32.32 108.46 47.75
N ARG A 64 -32.79 109.45 46.99
CA ARG A 64 -33.05 109.30 45.55
C ARG A 64 -31.77 109.00 44.76
N ALA A 65 -30.67 109.71 45.01
CA ALA A 65 -29.39 109.46 44.35
C ALA A 65 -28.82 108.06 44.68
N LEU A 66 -28.96 107.61 45.93
CA LEU A 66 -28.57 106.26 46.35
C LEU A 66 -29.44 105.17 45.71
N ARG A 67 -30.75 105.42 45.54
CA ARG A 67 -31.64 104.50 44.80
C ARG A 67 -31.21 104.38 43.34
N VAL A 68 -31.00 105.50 42.65
CA VAL A 68 -30.51 105.50 41.26
C VAL A 68 -29.18 104.75 41.14
N ARG A 69 -28.21 105.00 42.04
CA ARG A 69 -26.91 104.30 42.01
C ARG A 69 -27.04 102.80 42.31
N LYS A 70 -27.96 102.41 43.19
CA LYS A 70 -28.27 101.00 43.46
C LYS A 70 -28.86 100.34 42.21
N ASP A 71 -29.79 101.00 41.55
CA ASP A 71 -30.43 100.50 40.33
C ASP A 71 -29.38 100.39 39.19
N GLU A 72 -28.51 101.37 39.00
CA GLU A 72 -27.41 101.30 38.03
C GLU A 72 -26.41 100.17 38.33
N LEU A 73 -26.09 99.93 39.60
CA LEU A 73 -25.23 98.81 40.00
C LEU A 73 -25.91 97.47 39.72
N HIS A 74 -27.22 97.39 39.98
CA HIS A 74 -28.01 96.21 39.67
C HIS A 74 -28.03 95.92 38.17
N ASP A 75 -28.28 96.94 37.34
CA ASP A 75 -28.24 96.83 35.88
C ASP A 75 -26.86 96.39 35.37
N LYS A 76 -25.77 96.92 35.95
CA LYS A 76 -24.40 96.52 35.59
C LYS A 76 -24.13 95.08 35.99
N GLU A 77 -24.58 94.65 37.16
CA GLU A 77 -24.46 93.27 37.63
C GLU A 77 -25.24 92.32 36.72
N GLU A 78 -26.48 92.67 36.35
CA GLU A 78 -27.30 91.87 35.44
C GLU A 78 -26.67 91.75 34.06
N LYS A 79 -26.18 92.86 33.49
CA LYS A 79 -25.41 92.85 32.23
C LYS A 79 -24.17 91.97 32.34
N MET A 80 -23.40 92.06 33.41
CA MET A 80 -22.24 91.19 33.63
C MET A 80 -22.63 89.72 33.74
N ARG A 81 -23.73 89.41 34.43
CA ARG A 81 -24.27 88.06 34.54
C ARG A 81 -24.67 87.50 33.18
N GLU A 82 -25.34 88.30 32.36
CA GLU A 82 -25.67 87.93 30.98
C GLU A 82 -24.42 87.70 30.13
N TYR A 83 -23.41 88.58 30.22
CA TYR A 83 -22.16 88.40 29.49
C TYR A 83 -21.45 87.11 29.90
N LEU A 84 -21.35 86.84 31.21
CA LEU A 84 -20.75 85.59 31.71
C LEU A 84 -21.51 84.37 31.22
N GLN A 85 -22.84 84.41 31.22
CA GLN A 85 -23.66 83.32 30.69
C GLN A 85 -23.45 83.13 29.18
N ARG A 86 -23.38 84.21 28.40
CA ARG A 86 -23.09 84.15 26.95
C ARG A 86 -21.68 83.62 26.67
N PHE A 87 -20.68 84.05 27.45
CA PHE A 87 -19.30 83.55 27.34
C PHE A 87 -19.19 82.08 27.71
N ASP A 88 -19.84 81.63 28.80
CA ASP A 88 -19.86 80.23 29.19
C ASP A 88 -20.54 79.36 28.12
N ASN A 89 -21.67 79.81 27.57
CA ASN A 89 -22.33 79.14 26.44
C ASN A 89 -21.40 79.08 25.21
N PHE A 90 -20.69 80.16 24.89
CA PHE A 90 -19.73 80.18 23.79
C PHE A 90 -18.56 79.20 24.01
N LEU A 91 -18.01 79.13 25.22
CA LEU A 91 -16.94 78.19 25.56
C LEU A 91 -17.42 76.74 25.46
N LYS A 92 -18.62 76.43 25.96
CA LYS A 92 -19.25 75.11 25.81
C LYS A 92 -19.46 74.73 24.35
N ASP A 93 -19.97 75.64 23.53
CA ASP A 93 -20.17 75.41 22.09
C ASP A 93 -18.85 75.22 21.35
N ASN A 94 -17.82 76.00 21.67
CA ASN A 94 -16.49 75.85 21.10
C ASN A 94 -15.87 74.51 21.47
N GLU A 95 -15.96 74.12 22.75
CA GLU A 95 -15.46 72.83 23.22
C GLU A 95 -16.22 71.67 22.57
N MET A 96 -17.54 71.78 22.37
CA MET A 96 -18.31 70.82 21.59
C MET A 96 -17.84 70.73 20.14
N LYS A 97 -17.57 71.86 19.47
CA LYS A 97 -17.03 71.90 18.10
C LYS A 97 -15.64 71.25 18.04
N ARG A 98 -14.76 71.57 18.99
CA ARG A 98 -13.43 70.97 19.14
C ARG A 98 -13.52 69.46 19.31
N CYS A 99 -14.35 69.00 20.26
CA CYS A 99 -14.62 67.57 20.50
C CYS A 99 -15.19 66.86 19.26
N ARG A 100 -16.07 67.51 18.47
CA ARG A 100 -16.58 66.93 17.21
C ARG A 100 -15.51 66.84 16.14
N ALA A 101 -14.70 67.90 15.97
CA ALA A 101 -13.61 67.94 15.01
C ALA A 101 -12.54 66.87 15.32
N VAL A 102 -12.12 66.76 16.59
CA VAL A 102 -11.16 65.74 17.04
C VAL A 102 -11.70 64.33 16.80
N ARG A 103 -12.97 64.05 17.15
CA ARG A 103 -13.59 62.74 16.89
C ARG A 103 -13.69 62.44 15.40
N LYS A 104 -14.02 63.43 14.56
CA LYS A 104 -14.08 63.24 13.10
C LYS A 104 -12.69 62.92 12.54
N ALA A 105 -11.66 63.69 12.92
CA ALA A 105 -10.28 63.45 12.52
C ALA A 105 -9.76 62.08 12.99
N GLY A 106 -10.11 61.67 14.22
CA GLY A 106 -9.78 60.35 14.74
C GLY A 106 -10.38 59.22 13.89
N ARG A 107 -11.68 59.28 13.60
CA ARG A 107 -12.36 58.29 12.74
C ARG A 107 -11.77 58.24 11.33
N GLU A 108 -11.41 59.38 10.76
CA GLU A 108 -10.83 59.46 9.42
C GLU A 108 -9.42 58.85 9.37
N ARG A 109 -8.59 59.09 10.40
CA ARG A 109 -7.28 58.43 10.54
C ARG A 109 -7.41 56.92 10.67
N GLU A 110 -8.34 56.45 11.51
CA GLU A 110 -8.55 55.02 11.71
C GLU A 110 -9.08 54.33 10.45
N LEU A 111 -10.02 54.95 9.74
CA LEU A 111 -10.47 54.47 8.44
C LEU A 111 -9.32 54.42 7.43
N THR A 112 -8.46 55.45 7.40
CA THR A 112 -7.28 55.49 6.52
C THR A 112 -6.32 54.35 6.85
N HIS A 113 -6.05 54.09 8.13
CA HIS A 113 -5.21 52.96 8.55
C HIS A 113 -5.81 51.60 8.16
N GLN A 114 -7.12 51.41 8.35
CA GLN A 114 -7.80 50.20 7.89
C GLN A 114 -7.64 50.01 6.37
N LYS A 115 -7.88 51.06 5.57
CA LYS A 115 -7.73 50.99 4.12
C LYS A 115 -6.29 50.75 3.66
N LEU A 116 -5.29 51.29 4.36
CA LEU A 116 -3.89 51.00 4.07
C LEU A 116 -3.52 49.55 4.37
N ASN A 117 -4.06 48.98 5.45
CA ASN A 117 -3.87 47.56 5.76
C ASN A 117 -4.53 46.67 4.70
N ASP A 118 -5.77 46.96 4.32
CA ASP A 118 -6.50 46.25 3.25
C ASP A 118 -5.71 46.30 1.93
N LEU A 119 -5.21 47.48 1.55
CA LEU A 119 -4.37 47.65 0.36
C LEU A 119 -3.09 46.82 0.42
N CYS A 120 -2.43 46.75 1.58
CA CYS A 120 -1.23 45.95 1.77
C CYS A 120 -1.51 44.45 1.58
N VAL A 121 -2.63 43.96 2.15
CA VAL A 121 -3.06 42.55 1.99
C VAL A 121 -3.38 42.26 0.52
N LEU A 122 -4.23 43.07 -0.10
CA LEU A 122 -4.62 42.91 -1.50
C LEU A 122 -3.42 42.97 -2.46
N GLN A 123 -2.44 43.83 -2.20
CA GLN A 123 -1.20 43.89 -3.00
C GLN A 123 -0.36 42.61 -2.86
N LYS A 124 -0.28 42.01 -1.67
CA LYS A 124 0.41 40.73 -1.48
C LYS A 124 -0.31 39.60 -2.22
N GLU A 125 -1.63 39.54 -2.12
CA GLU A 125 -2.46 38.55 -2.83
C GLU A 125 -2.32 38.68 -4.34
N MET A 126 -2.39 39.92 -4.87
CA MET A 126 -2.22 40.16 -6.30
C MET A 126 -0.85 39.68 -6.79
N LYS A 127 0.23 39.93 -6.03
CA LYS A 127 1.57 39.45 -6.36
C LYS A 127 1.63 37.92 -6.37
N ALA A 128 1.07 37.27 -5.35
CA ALA A 128 1.03 35.80 -5.27
C ALA A 128 0.25 35.19 -6.45
N LEU A 129 -0.95 35.71 -6.74
CA LEU A 129 -1.77 35.25 -7.87
C LEU A 129 -1.08 35.48 -9.22
N THR A 130 -0.33 36.58 -9.37
CA THR A 130 0.43 36.85 -10.59
C THR A 130 1.57 35.86 -10.78
N GLN A 131 2.26 35.48 -9.69
CA GLN A 131 3.30 34.45 -9.71
C GLN A 131 2.73 33.08 -10.05
N GLU A 132 1.61 32.69 -9.44
CA GLU A 132 0.91 31.43 -9.76
C GLU A 132 0.45 31.39 -11.22
N ARG A 133 -0.15 32.47 -11.71
CA ARG A 133 -0.53 32.57 -13.13
C ARG A 133 0.68 32.39 -14.04
N HIS A 134 1.81 33.03 -13.72
CA HIS A 134 3.03 32.89 -14.50
C HIS A 134 3.57 31.45 -14.47
N HIS A 135 3.56 30.81 -13.29
CA HIS A 135 3.97 29.41 -13.15
C HIS A 135 3.10 28.48 -14.00
N LEU A 136 1.78 28.64 -13.93
CA LEU A 136 0.81 27.89 -14.74
C LEU A 136 1.01 28.14 -16.25
N GLU A 137 1.27 29.38 -16.65
CA GLU A 137 1.51 29.73 -18.06
C GLU A 137 2.79 29.05 -18.59
N VAL A 138 3.86 29.03 -17.80
CA VAL A 138 5.10 28.32 -18.15
C VAL A 138 4.85 26.81 -18.28
N ASN A 139 4.12 26.21 -17.34
CA ASN A 139 3.77 24.79 -17.40
C ASN A 139 2.87 24.46 -18.60
N MET A 140 1.90 25.32 -18.90
CA MET A 140 1.04 25.18 -20.06
C MET A 140 1.86 25.22 -21.37
N LYS A 141 2.80 26.16 -21.49
CA LYS A 141 3.70 26.25 -22.66
C LYS A 141 4.58 25.01 -22.82
N LYS A 142 5.14 24.49 -21.72
CA LYS A 142 5.91 23.23 -21.74
C LYS A 142 5.03 22.05 -22.19
N ASN A 143 3.80 21.98 -21.69
CA ASN A 143 2.87 20.90 -22.00
C ASN A 143 2.15 21.07 -23.35
N ALA A 144 2.30 22.21 -24.04
CA ALA A 144 1.68 22.45 -25.35
C ALA A 144 2.17 21.49 -26.44
N ILE A 145 3.31 20.81 -26.22
CA ILE A 145 3.85 19.80 -27.13
C ILE A 145 2.85 18.64 -27.32
N TYR A 146 2.18 18.19 -26.25
CA TYR A 146 1.27 17.04 -26.30
C TYR A 146 0.00 17.28 -27.15
N PRO A 147 -0.79 18.36 -26.93
CA PRO A 147 -1.94 18.63 -27.79
C PRO A 147 -1.52 18.95 -29.23
N ASN A 148 -0.39 19.62 -29.45
CA ASN A 148 0.13 19.85 -30.81
C ASN A 148 0.48 18.53 -31.51
N TYR A 149 1.09 17.59 -30.80
CA TYR A 149 1.36 16.25 -31.32
C TYR A 149 0.06 15.51 -31.65
N LEU A 150 -0.90 15.47 -30.72
CA LEU A 150 -2.18 14.82 -30.94
C LEU A 150 -2.96 15.44 -32.11
N GLN A 151 -2.89 16.76 -32.27
CA GLN A 151 -3.49 17.45 -33.41
C GLN A 151 -2.83 17.04 -34.74
N LYS A 152 -1.50 16.90 -34.78
CA LYS A 152 -0.81 16.37 -35.96
C LYS A 152 -1.23 14.92 -36.27
N VAL A 153 -1.40 14.08 -35.25
CA VAL A 153 -1.88 12.70 -35.41
C VAL A 153 -3.30 12.67 -35.99
N VAL A 154 -4.19 13.55 -35.49
CA VAL A 154 -5.54 13.71 -36.03
C VAL A 154 -5.50 14.21 -37.48
N GLN A 155 -4.67 15.22 -37.80
CA GLN A 155 -4.53 15.72 -39.17
C GLN A 155 -3.98 14.69 -40.15
N ALA A 156 -3.09 13.81 -39.69
CA ALA A 156 -2.49 12.75 -40.51
C ALA A 156 -3.40 11.52 -40.66
N SER A 157 -4.47 11.41 -39.87
CA SER A 157 -5.37 10.26 -39.87
C SER A 157 -6.74 10.63 -40.44
N GLU A 158 -7.22 9.86 -41.40
CA GLU A 158 -8.60 10.00 -41.89
C GLU A 158 -9.64 9.41 -40.92
N GLN A 159 -9.21 8.62 -39.93
CA GLN A 159 -10.09 7.84 -39.05
C GLN A 159 -10.49 8.57 -37.76
N PHE A 160 -9.76 9.62 -37.37
CA PHE A 160 -10.00 10.33 -36.11
C PHE A 160 -10.28 11.79 -36.39
N GLN A 161 -11.35 12.31 -35.77
CA GLN A 161 -11.72 13.73 -35.87
C GLN A 161 -11.21 14.55 -34.69
N GLU A 162 -11.00 13.90 -33.54
CA GLU A 162 -10.59 14.55 -32.30
C GLU A 162 -9.48 13.79 -31.58
N ALA A 163 -8.63 14.53 -30.85
CA ALA A 163 -7.56 13.97 -30.03
C ALA A 163 -8.08 12.97 -28.98
N ARG A 164 -9.29 13.19 -28.45
CA ARG A 164 -9.94 12.30 -27.48
C ARG A 164 -10.21 10.91 -28.07
N GLN A 165 -10.57 10.82 -29.35
CA GLN A 165 -10.82 9.55 -30.02
C GLN A 165 -9.52 8.75 -30.18
N VAL A 166 -8.41 9.42 -30.48
CA VAL A 166 -7.07 8.80 -30.53
C VAL A 166 -6.69 8.24 -29.16
N MET A 167 -6.88 9.03 -28.10
CA MET A 167 -6.61 8.58 -26.73
C MET A 167 -7.47 7.38 -26.34
N SER A 168 -8.78 7.45 -26.56
CA SER A 168 -9.69 6.33 -26.25
C SER A 168 -9.31 5.06 -27.02
N ARG A 169 -8.94 5.18 -28.31
CA ARG A 169 -8.47 4.04 -29.09
C ARG A 169 -7.17 3.47 -28.54
N TYR A 170 -6.23 4.33 -28.14
CA TYR A 170 -5.00 3.92 -27.49
C TYR A 170 -5.27 3.18 -26.18
N ASP A 171 -6.17 3.69 -25.34
CA ASP A 171 -6.53 3.06 -24.07
C ASP A 171 -7.13 1.67 -24.29
N THR A 172 -8.07 1.54 -25.23
CA THR A 172 -8.62 0.23 -25.61
C THR A 172 -7.53 -0.70 -26.16
N LEU A 173 -6.63 -0.20 -27.02
CA LEU A 173 -5.53 -1.01 -27.54
C LEU A 173 -4.59 -1.47 -26.43
N MET A 174 -4.28 -0.62 -25.46
CA MET A 174 -3.46 -0.99 -24.32
C MET A 174 -4.14 -2.03 -23.44
N GLN A 175 -5.43 -1.88 -23.13
CA GLN A 175 -6.20 -2.90 -22.41
C GLN A 175 -6.20 -4.24 -23.16
N THR A 176 -6.51 -4.23 -24.46
CA THR A 176 -6.49 -5.47 -25.26
C THR A 176 -5.10 -6.10 -25.35
N ARG A 177 -4.03 -5.29 -25.33
CA ARG A 177 -2.65 -5.78 -25.30
C ARG A 177 -2.36 -6.47 -23.96
N GLU A 178 -2.75 -5.87 -22.85
CA GLU A 178 -2.58 -6.46 -21.51
C GLU A 178 -3.31 -7.80 -21.40
N ASP A 179 -4.57 -7.86 -21.85
CA ASP A 179 -5.37 -9.10 -21.89
C ASP A 179 -4.75 -10.15 -22.80
N LEU A 180 -4.25 -9.75 -23.98
CA LEU A 180 -3.61 -10.67 -24.92
C LEU A 180 -2.30 -11.24 -24.37
N VAL A 181 -1.49 -10.40 -23.71
CA VAL A 181 -0.25 -10.86 -23.05
C VAL A 181 -0.57 -11.84 -21.94
N TYR A 182 -1.56 -11.54 -21.10
CA TYR A 182 -1.99 -12.44 -20.02
C TYR A 182 -2.47 -13.80 -20.55
N THR A 183 -3.38 -13.79 -21.52
CA THR A 183 -3.91 -15.03 -22.13
C THR A 183 -2.84 -15.82 -22.88
N THR A 184 -1.92 -15.14 -23.58
CA THR A 184 -0.79 -15.80 -24.25
C THR A 184 0.12 -16.49 -23.24
N GLN A 185 0.45 -15.83 -22.13
CA GLN A 185 1.24 -16.43 -21.06
C GLN A 185 0.55 -17.65 -20.46
N GLN A 186 -0.76 -17.55 -20.16
CA GLN A 186 -1.53 -18.66 -19.65
C GLN A 186 -1.56 -19.87 -20.60
N ASN A 187 -1.72 -19.61 -21.91
CA ASN A 187 -1.67 -20.65 -22.94
C ASN A 187 -0.28 -21.29 -23.06
N GLN A 188 0.77 -20.47 -22.93
CA GLN A 188 2.16 -20.94 -22.94
C GLN A 188 2.44 -21.85 -21.74
N ASP A 189 2.03 -21.44 -20.55
CA ASP A 189 2.17 -22.24 -19.32
C ASP A 189 1.40 -23.57 -19.42
N SER A 190 0.19 -23.54 -19.96
CA SER A 190 -0.62 -24.75 -20.20
C SER A 190 0.04 -25.69 -21.22
N THR A 191 0.58 -25.14 -22.31
CA THR A 191 1.33 -25.90 -23.31
C THR A 191 2.61 -26.51 -22.73
N GLU A 192 3.34 -25.75 -21.91
CA GLU A 192 4.53 -26.25 -21.24
C GLU A 192 4.20 -27.37 -20.25
N ASN A 193 3.10 -27.24 -19.50
CA ASN A 193 2.63 -28.29 -18.60
C ASN A 193 2.23 -29.56 -19.36
N ALA A 194 1.50 -29.43 -20.47
CA ALA A 194 1.15 -30.56 -21.34
C ALA A 194 2.41 -31.24 -21.92
N ARG A 195 3.41 -30.46 -22.36
CA ARG A 195 4.71 -30.99 -22.81
C ARG A 195 5.44 -31.73 -21.70
N LYS A 196 5.46 -31.20 -20.47
CA LYS A 196 6.06 -31.86 -19.30
C LYS A 196 5.37 -33.19 -19.01
N GLN A 197 4.05 -33.25 -19.08
CA GLN A 197 3.30 -34.49 -18.87
C GLN A 197 3.59 -35.53 -19.96
N LEU A 198 3.63 -35.09 -21.22
CA LEU A 198 3.97 -35.96 -22.35
C LEU A 198 5.38 -36.54 -22.20
N ASN A 199 6.38 -35.70 -21.87
CA ASN A 199 7.75 -36.16 -21.68
C ASN A 199 7.85 -37.20 -20.57
N ARG A 200 7.18 -36.99 -19.42
CA ARG A 200 7.12 -37.97 -18.34
C ARG A 200 6.52 -39.30 -18.80
N TYR A 201 5.44 -39.25 -19.59
CA TYR A 201 4.82 -40.46 -20.13
C TYR A 201 5.76 -41.20 -21.09
N ILE A 202 6.48 -40.47 -21.95
CA ILE A 202 7.47 -41.06 -22.87
C ILE A 202 8.63 -41.69 -22.10
N GLU A 203 9.17 -41.01 -21.09
CA GLU A 203 10.23 -41.54 -20.22
C GLU A 203 9.78 -42.84 -19.54
N GLN A 204 8.61 -42.83 -18.90
CA GLN A 204 8.04 -44.02 -18.26
C GLN A 204 7.81 -45.16 -19.26
N SER A 205 7.29 -44.86 -20.46
CA SER A 205 7.08 -45.86 -21.50
C SER A 205 8.41 -46.45 -21.99
N ASN A 206 9.44 -45.63 -22.19
CA ASN A 206 10.77 -46.09 -22.58
C ASN A 206 11.40 -46.97 -21.50
N ASP A 207 11.26 -46.61 -20.23
CA ASP A 207 11.72 -47.43 -19.10
C ASP A 207 11.03 -48.80 -19.09
N THR A 208 9.70 -48.84 -19.31
CA THR A 208 8.97 -50.10 -19.41
C THR A 208 9.42 -50.94 -20.61
N LEU A 209 9.65 -50.32 -21.77
CA LEU A 209 10.13 -50.99 -22.97
C LEU A 209 11.54 -51.58 -22.75
N LEU A 210 12.42 -50.83 -22.09
CA LEU A 210 13.76 -51.29 -21.74
C LEU A 210 13.69 -52.48 -20.78
N ASN A 211 12.80 -52.43 -19.79
CA ASN A 211 12.56 -53.55 -18.89
C ASN A 211 12.08 -54.81 -19.66
N TYR A 212 11.10 -54.67 -20.56
CA TYR A 212 10.65 -55.78 -21.40
C TYR A 212 11.73 -56.33 -22.33
N ASN A 213 12.59 -55.46 -22.88
CA ASN A 213 13.71 -55.90 -23.71
C ASN A 213 14.73 -56.71 -22.90
N ASN A 214 15.05 -56.24 -21.70
CA ASN A 214 15.93 -56.97 -20.78
C ASN A 214 15.34 -58.34 -20.38
N THR A 215 14.05 -58.42 -20.08
CA THR A 215 13.41 -59.71 -19.78
C THR A 215 13.37 -60.63 -20.99
N LEU A 216 13.14 -60.10 -22.19
CA LEU A 216 13.19 -60.87 -23.44
C LEU A 216 14.58 -61.46 -23.68
N ALA A 217 15.64 -60.66 -23.52
CA ALA A 217 17.02 -61.12 -23.67
C ALA A 217 17.37 -62.22 -22.65
N GLN A 218 16.92 -62.09 -21.40
CA GLN A 218 17.09 -63.13 -20.37
C GLN A 218 16.36 -64.42 -20.74
N LEU A 219 15.13 -64.33 -21.24
CA LEU A 219 14.35 -65.49 -21.67
C LEU A 219 14.97 -66.18 -22.89
N GLN A 220 15.46 -65.40 -23.86
CA GLN A 220 16.19 -65.93 -25.02
C GLN A 220 17.44 -66.69 -24.59
N SER A 221 18.27 -66.11 -23.71
CA SER A 221 19.46 -66.78 -23.19
C SER A 221 19.13 -68.10 -22.47
N LYS A 222 18.05 -68.13 -21.66
CA LYS A 222 17.58 -69.38 -21.02
C LYS A 222 17.14 -70.43 -22.04
N LEU A 223 16.44 -70.00 -23.09
CA LEU A 223 15.94 -70.87 -24.15
C LEU A 223 17.09 -71.43 -24.99
N ASP A 224 18.08 -70.62 -25.33
CA ASP A 224 19.27 -71.06 -26.05
C ASP A 224 20.09 -72.05 -25.20
N HIS A 225 20.26 -71.79 -23.90
CA HIS A 225 20.90 -72.73 -22.99
C HIS A 225 20.17 -74.08 -22.93
N ALA A 226 18.85 -74.07 -22.79
CA ALA A 226 18.05 -75.30 -22.78
C ALA A 226 18.14 -76.06 -24.12
N ARG A 227 18.22 -75.35 -25.25
CA ARG A 227 18.43 -75.96 -26.58
C ARG A 227 19.81 -76.60 -26.70
N GLU A 228 20.85 -75.92 -26.24
CA GLU A 228 22.21 -76.48 -26.22
C GLU A 228 22.26 -77.76 -25.38
N GLU A 229 21.68 -77.75 -24.18
CA GLU A 229 21.58 -78.95 -23.35
C GLU A 229 20.80 -80.08 -24.05
N CYS A 230 19.66 -79.75 -24.67
CA CYS A 230 18.87 -80.70 -25.43
C CYS A 230 19.69 -81.36 -26.55
N MET A 231 20.41 -80.57 -27.35
CA MET A 231 21.28 -81.08 -28.42
C MET A 231 22.39 -82.00 -27.89
N ILE A 232 23.00 -81.67 -26.74
CA ILE A 232 24.02 -82.51 -26.10
C ILE A 232 23.41 -83.87 -25.73
N TRP A 233 22.22 -83.88 -25.13
CA TRP A 233 21.55 -85.11 -24.73
C TRP A 233 21.03 -85.92 -25.91
N GLU A 234 20.50 -85.29 -26.95
CA GLU A 234 20.10 -85.95 -28.20
C GLU A 234 21.29 -86.64 -28.88
N SER A 235 22.45 -85.96 -28.95
CA SER A 235 23.68 -86.53 -29.51
C SER A 235 24.17 -87.75 -28.71
N ARG A 236 24.19 -87.64 -27.37
CA ARG A 236 24.52 -88.76 -26.47
C ARG A 236 23.56 -89.92 -26.65
N TRP A 237 22.26 -89.64 -26.73
CA TRP A 237 21.22 -90.64 -26.95
C TRP A 237 21.39 -91.35 -28.29
N ALA A 238 21.62 -90.60 -29.38
CA ALA A 238 21.90 -91.16 -30.70
C ALA A 238 23.16 -92.04 -30.70
N HIS A 239 24.21 -91.65 -29.97
CA HIS A 239 25.42 -92.47 -29.82
C HIS A 239 25.13 -93.79 -29.09
N ILE A 240 24.36 -93.75 -28.00
CA ILE A 240 23.93 -94.94 -27.25
C ILE A 240 23.09 -95.85 -28.17
N GLN A 241 22.11 -95.29 -28.87
CA GLN A 241 21.27 -96.05 -29.81
C GLN A 241 22.08 -96.70 -30.93
N ASN A 242 22.99 -95.96 -31.57
CA ASN A 242 23.87 -96.50 -32.61
C ASN A 242 24.77 -97.62 -32.07
N THR A 243 25.31 -97.45 -30.86
CA THR A 243 26.13 -98.47 -30.22
C THR A 243 25.31 -99.72 -29.88
N ALA A 244 24.10 -99.55 -29.36
CA ALA A 244 23.17 -100.64 -29.12
C ALA A 244 22.80 -101.37 -30.42
N ALA A 245 22.46 -100.64 -31.48
CA ALA A 245 22.17 -101.21 -32.79
C ALA A 245 23.36 -102.01 -33.35
N LYS A 246 24.59 -101.48 -33.27
CA LYS A 246 25.81 -102.21 -33.66
C LYS A 246 26.02 -103.48 -32.84
N LYS A 247 25.82 -103.44 -31.52
CA LYS A 247 25.93 -104.61 -30.64
C LYS A 247 24.84 -105.65 -30.94
N THR A 248 23.60 -105.22 -31.16
CA THR A 248 22.49 -106.09 -31.54
C THR A 248 22.73 -106.75 -32.89
N LEU A 249 23.23 -106.01 -33.88
CA LEU A 249 23.61 -106.55 -35.19
C LEU A 249 24.74 -107.57 -35.05
N LEU A 250 25.83 -107.23 -34.34
CA LEU A 250 26.95 -108.16 -34.11
C LEU A 250 26.47 -109.44 -33.41
N LEU A 251 25.65 -109.31 -32.37
CA LEU A 251 25.04 -110.45 -31.69
C LEU A 251 24.23 -111.29 -32.66
N GLY A 252 23.38 -110.66 -33.49
CA GLY A 252 22.62 -111.35 -34.54
C GLY A 252 23.51 -112.10 -35.53
N THR A 253 24.59 -111.47 -36.00
CA THR A 253 25.57 -112.10 -36.90
C THR A 253 26.27 -113.28 -36.25
N ILE A 254 26.71 -113.15 -34.98
CA ILE A 254 27.31 -114.26 -34.22
C ILE A 254 26.29 -115.40 -34.11
N LYS A 255 25.05 -115.11 -33.70
CA LYS A 255 23.99 -116.13 -33.60
C LYS A 255 23.76 -116.85 -34.92
N MET A 256 23.70 -116.13 -36.05
CA MET A 256 23.52 -116.73 -37.38
C MET A 256 24.73 -117.56 -37.83
N ALA A 257 25.94 -117.06 -37.63
CA ALA A 257 27.16 -117.80 -37.95
C ALA A 257 27.27 -119.09 -37.12
N THR A 258 27.01 -119.01 -35.82
CA THR A 258 26.92 -120.17 -34.93
C THR A 258 25.87 -121.15 -35.41
N LEU A 259 24.64 -120.70 -35.69
CA LEU A 259 23.57 -121.56 -36.17
C LEU A 259 23.96 -122.27 -37.48
N ASN A 260 24.57 -121.53 -38.42
CA ASN A 260 25.05 -122.08 -39.69
C ASN A 260 26.14 -123.16 -39.49
N LEU A 261 27.10 -122.92 -38.59
CA LEU A 261 28.13 -123.89 -38.24
C LEU A 261 27.53 -125.11 -37.54
N TYR A 262 26.62 -124.92 -36.58
CA TYR A 262 25.91 -125.99 -35.88
C TYR A 262 25.14 -126.88 -36.85
N GLN A 263 24.37 -126.28 -37.76
CA GLN A 263 23.67 -127.02 -38.82
C GLN A 263 24.64 -127.83 -39.70
N SER A 264 25.83 -127.29 -39.97
CA SER A 264 26.88 -128.01 -40.72
C SER A 264 27.42 -129.20 -39.92
N VAL A 265 27.66 -129.05 -38.61
CA VAL A 265 28.05 -130.14 -37.70
C VAL A 265 26.97 -131.23 -37.65
N CYS A 266 25.70 -130.86 -37.46
CA CYS A 266 24.59 -131.81 -37.44
C CYS A 266 24.48 -132.61 -38.74
N LYS A 267 24.71 -131.97 -39.90
CA LYS A 267 24.73 -132.64 -41.21
C LYS A 267 25.84 -133.70 -41.31
N HIS A 268 27.04 -133.42 -40.81
CA HIS A 268 28.17 -134.37 -40.86
C HIS A 268 28.05 -135.49 -39.81
N SER A 269 27.49 -135.18 -38.63
CA SER A 269 27.30 -136.13 -37.53
C SER A 269 26.08 -137.06 -37.71
N ARG A 270 25.28 -136.88 -38.77
CA ARG A 270 24.03 -137.63 -39.05
C ARG A 270 23.05 -137.62 -37.85
N GLU A 271 22.98 -136.50 -37.11
CA GLU A 271 22.04 -136.35 -36.00
C GLU A 271 20.57 -136.37 -36.49
N THR A 272 19.73 -137.19 -35.87
CA THR A 272 18.29 -137.31 -36.17
C THR A 272 17.54 -136.03 -35.79
N LYS A 273 16.55 -135.60 -36.60
CA LYS A 273 15.80 -134.34 -36.44
C LYS A 273 15.20 -134.10 -35.05
N GLU A 274 14.95 -135.15 -34.26
CA GLU A 274 14.40 -135.06 -32.89
C GLU A 274 15.35 -134.44 -31.86
N HIS A 275 16.66 -134.36 -32.11
CA HIS A 275 17.67 -133.86 -31.15
C HIS A 275 18.28 -132.49 -31.54
N GLN A 276 17.64 -131.77 -32.47
CA GLN A 276 18.11 -130.46 -32.92
C GLN A 276 17.79 -129.37 -31.87
N LEU A 277 18.80 -128.58 -31.52
CA LEU A 277 18.64 -127.45 -30.59
C LEU A 277 17.80 -126.33 -31.22
N THR A 278 17.14 -125.54 -30.37
CA THR A 278 16.36 -124.39 -30.85
C THR A 278 17.29 -123.36 -31.52
N PRO A 279 16.79 -122.58 -32.50
CA PRO A 279 17.60 -121.55 -33.16
C PRO A 279 18.11 -120.45 -32.22
N GLU A 280 17.46 -120.27 -31.07
CA GLU A 280 17.72 -119.19 -30.12
C GLU A 280 18.77 -119.57 -29.04
N ASP A 281 19.01 -120.86 -28.82
CA ASP A 281 19.95 -121.42 -27.84
C ASP A 281 21.40 -121.42 -28.33
N THR A 282 21.92 -120.24 -28.70
CA THR A 282 23.29 -120.07 -29.23
C THR A 282 24.40 -120.65 -28.34
N PRO A 283 24.37 -120.56 -26.99
CA PRO A 283 25.41 -121.14 -26.15
C PRO A 283 25.53 -122.66 -26.31
N ARG A 284 24.39 -123.38 -26.27
CA ARG A 284 24.37 -124.84 -26.43
C ARG A 284 24.79 -125.28 -27.84
N GLN A 285 24.49 -124.48 -28.86
CA GLN A 285 24.96 -124.71 -30.22
C GLN A 285 26.49 -124.60 -30.31
N LEU A 286 27.09 -123.58 -29.68
CA LEU A 286 28.55 -123.43 -29.58
C LEU A 286 29.18 -124.62 -28.84
N ASP A 287 28.59 -125.07 -27.73
CA ASP A 287 29.10 -126.23 -26.99
C ASP A 287 29.17 -127.49 -27.88
N LYS A 288 28.10 -127.76 -28.65
CA LYS A 288 28.09 -128.89 -29.61
C LYS A 288 29.11 -128.72 -30.73
N ILE A 289 29.26 -127.51 -31.29
CA ILE A 289 30.29 -127.23 -32.30
C ILE A 289 31.70 -127.45 -31.71
N GLN A 290 31.92 -127.00 -30.48
CA GLN A 290 33.21 -127.16 -29.79
C GLN A 290 33.54 -128.63 -29.57
N ILE A 291 32.61 -129.42 -29.03
CA ILE A 291 32.81 -130.87 -28.83
C ILE A 291 33.21 -131.52 -30.16
N PHE A 292 32.45 -131.27 -31.22
CA PHE A 292 32.74 -131.84 -32.54
C PHE A 292 34.09 -131.41 -33.11
N LEU A 293 34.49 -130.14 -32.96
CA LEU A 293 35.81 -129.67 -33.38
C LEU A 293 36.94 -130.30 -32.56
N THR A 294 36.74 -130.44 -31.25
CA THR A 294 37.72 -131.05 -30.35
C THR A 294 37.92 -132.53 -30.68
N ASP A 295 36.83 -133.24 -30.99
CA ASP A 295 36.89 -134.61 -31.48
C ASP A 295 37.63 -134.70 -32.81
N LEU A 296 37.34 -133.82 -33.78
CA LEU A 296 38.06 -133.76 -35.05
C LEU A 296 39.56 -133.46 -34.89
N ILE A 297 39.93 -132.53 -34.00
CA ILE A 297 41.33 -132.21 -33.69
C ILE A 297 42.00 -133.42 -33.04
N SER A 298 41.36 -134.07 -32.06
CA SER A 298 41.89 -135.27 -31.42
C SER A 298 42.12 -136.40 -32.44
N ILE A 299 41.17 -136.61 -33.36
CA ILE A 299 41.30 -137.59 -34.45
C ILE A 299 42.46 -137.20 -35.37
N TRP A 300 42.56 -135.93 -35.76
CA TRP A 300 43.63 -135.45 -36.64
C TRP A 300 45.00 -135.52 -35.98
N GLU A 301 45.12 -135.21 -34.69
CA GLU A 301 46.32 -135.37 -33.89
C GLU A 301 46.69 -136.86 -33.76
N GLU A 302 45.72 -137.76 -33.61
CA GLU A 302 45.97 -139.20 -33.63
C GLU A 302 46.50 -139.66 -34.99
N VAL A 303 45.89 -139.20 -36.10
CA VAL A 303 46.31 -139.53 -37.47
C VAL A 303 47.70 -138.96 -37.77
N THR A 304 48.00 -137.72 -37.38
CA THR A 304 49.33 -137.12 -37.58
C THR A 304 50.40 -137.71 -36.67
N ARG A 305 50.03 -138.15 -35.45
CA ARG A 305 50.93 -138.89 -34.55
C ARG A 305 51.19 -140.30 -35.09
N GLN A 306 50.22 -140.93 -35.77
CA GLN A 306 50.42 -142.15 -36.54
C GLN A 306 51.32 -141.93 -37.78
N ASP A 307 51.13 -140.84 -38.54
CA ASP A 307 52.01 -140.51 -39.68
C ASP A 307 53.45 -140.16 -39.24
N ALA A 308 53.63 -139.48 -38.11
CA ALA A 308 54.95 -139.22 -37.52
C ALA A 308 55.62 -140.51 -37.01
N ALA A 309 54.85 -141.44 -36.44
CA ALA A 309 55.34 -142.77 -36.04
C ALA A 309 55.73 -143.62 -37.27
N VAL A 310 54.98 -143.52 -38.38
CA VAL A 310 55.31 -144.19 -39.66
C VAL A 310 56.58 -143.60 -40.29
N THR A 311 56.82 -142.29 -40.14
CA THR A 311 58.03 -141.64 -40.66
C THR A 311 59.28 -142.01 -39.83
N THR A 312 59.12 -142.20 -38.52
CA THR A 312 60.22 -142.62 -37.61
C THR A 312 60.58 -144.10 -37.80
N HIS A 313 59.59 -144.96 -38.13
CA HIS A 313 59.85 -146.36 -38.50
C HIS A 313 60.51 -146.54 -39.89
N ARG A 314 60.49 -145.52 -40.76
CA ARG A 314 61.15 -145.56 -42.07
C ARG A 314 62.65 -145.23 -42.05
N HIS A 315 63.19 -144.70 -40.94
CA HIS A 315 64.62 -144.41 -40.79
C HIS A 315 65.41 -145.46 -39.99
N VAL A 316 64.76 -146.52 -39.49
CA VAL A 316 65.43 -147.63 -38.77
C VAL A 316 65.70 -148.84 -39.70
N PHE A 317 65.31 -148.75 -40.98
CA PHE A 317 65.69 -149.68 -42.03
C PHE A 317 66.33 -148.92 -43.20
N GLN A 318 67.54 -148.40 -42.98
CA GLN A 318 68.55 -148.24 -44.03
C GLN A 318 69.95 -148.18 -43.42
#